data_AF-A0A350RZW6-F1
#
_entry.id   AF-A0A350RZW6-F1
#
_cell.length_a   1.000
_cell.length_b   1.000
_cell.length_c   1.000
_cell.angle_alpha   90.00
_cell.angle_beta   90.00
_cell.angle_gamma   90.00
#
_symmetry.space_group_name_H-M   'P 1'
#
loop_
_entity.id
_entity.type
_entity.pdbx_description
1 polymer ?
#
loop_
_entity_poly.entity_id
_entity_poly.type
_entity_poly.pdbx_seq_one_letter_code
_entity_poly.pdbx_strand_id
1 'polypeptide(L)'
;MPRIRSIIVSILAMRRLWQAALFVSIAAILYLATTSNSYPIPAAPNDKINHLIAFLELTLVTRLAWPRLSVLWYAPALLVFGLILEVVQANLPYRDFSLADLTADAVGIGLGLLPWPGLRLAQETDLRKSPESL
;
A
#
# COMPACT_ATOMS: atom_id res chain seq x y z
N MET A 1 10.29 22.50 18.34
CA MET A 1 9.53 21.62 19.27
C MET A 1 10.06 20.18 19.22
N PRO A 2 11.04 19.81 20.06
CA PRO A 2 11.69 18.49 20.02
C PRO A 2 10.78 17.29 20.36
N ARG A 3 9.66 17.52 21.08
CA ARG A 3 8.70 16.47 21.47
C ARG A 3 7.91 15.87 20.30
N ILE A 4 7.57 16.66 19.28
CA ILE A 4 6.72 16.17 18.18
C ILE A 4 7.50 15.19 17.30
N ARG A 5 8.77 15.50 17.03
CA ARG A 5 9.65 14.65 16.21
C ARG A 5 9.82 13.26 16.82
N SER A 6 9.99 13.16 18.14
CA SER A 6 10.15 11.86 18.80
C SER A 6 8.87 11.02 18.76
N ILE A 7 7.70 11.65 18.87
CA ILE A 7 6.41 10.98 18.73
C ILE A 7 6.24 10.42 17.32
N ILE A 8 6.50 11.24 16.29
CA ILE A 8 6.40 10.81 14.89
C ILE A 8 7.31 9.60 14.62
N VAL A 9 8.58 9.66 15.04
CA VAL A 9 9.52 8.54 14.85
C VAL A 9 9.05 7.29 15.60
N SER A 10 8.49 7.45 16.80
CA SER A 10 7.97 6.32 17.58
C SER A 10 6.78 5.64 16.89
N ILE A 11 5.88 6.43 16.29
CA ILE A 11 4.75 5.91 15.51
C ILE A 11 5.24 5.22 14.24
N LEU A 12 6.16 5.85 13.49
CA LEU A 12 6.73 5.27 12.26
C LEU A 12 7.47 3.94 12.53
N ALA A 13 8.09 3.78 13.70
CA ALA A 13 8.75 2.55 14.10
C ALA A 13 7.79 1.47 14.66
N MET A 14 6.50 1.77 14.82
CA MET A 14 5.53 0.86 15.45
C MET A 14 5.01 -0.19 14.45
N ARG A 15 5.80 -1.24 14.21
CA ARG A 15 5.48 -2.30 13.23
C ARG A 15 4.07 -2.88 13.34
N ARG A 16 3.60 -3.19 14.55
CA ARG A 16 2.26 -3.79 14.78
C ARG A 16 1.12 -2.90 14.32
N LEU A 17 1.27 -1.58 14.49
CA LEU A 17 0.31 -0.60 13.99
C LEU A 17 0.24 -0.65 12.47
N TRP A 18 1.38 -0.64 11.80
CA TRP A 18 1.45 -0.66 10.33
C TRP A 18 1.02 -2.00 9.74
N GLN A 19 1.28 -3.12 10.42
CA GLN A 19 0.74 -4.43 10.05
C GLN A 19 -0.80 -4.44 10.12
N ALA A 20 -1.37 -3.94 11.22
CA ALA A 20 -2.82 -3.83 11.36
C ALA A 20 -3.40 -2.90 10.29
N ALA A 21 -2.76 -1.74 10.07
CA ALA A 21 -3.14 -0.81 9.02
C ALA A 21 -3.15 -1.50 7.64
N LEU A 22 -2.12 -2.28 7.31
CA LEU A 22 -2.07 -3.00 6.03
C LEU A 22 -3.26 -3.94 5.84
N PHE A 23 -3.57 -4.77 6.85
CA PHE A 23 -4.69 -5.69 6.75
C PHE A 23 -6.03 -4.97 6.64
N VAL A 24 -6.19 -3.86 7.36
CA VAL A 24 -7.37 -2.99 7.25
C VAL A 24 -7.46 -2.38 5.85
N SER A 25 -6.36 -1.87 5.29
CA SER A 25 -6.33 -1.28 3.95
C SER A 25 -6.64 -2.31 2.87
N ILE A 26 -6.07 -3.52 2.95
CA ILE A 26 -6.40 -4.62 2.03
C ILE A 26 -7.90 -4.95 2.10
N ALA A 27 -8.46 -5.10 3.30
CA ALA A 27 -9.89 -5.39 3.46
C ALA A 27 -10.77 -4.25 2.94
N ALA A 28 -10.40 -3.00 3.19
CA ALA A 28 -11.11 -1.83 2.71
C ALA A 28 -11.05 -1.72 1.17
N ILE A 29 -9.88 -1.93 0.57
CA ILE A 29 -9.69 -1.91 -0.89
C ILE A 29 -10.50 -3.02 -1.53
N LEU A 30 -10.45 -4.25 -1.01
CA LEU A 30 -11.28 -5.36 -1.51
C LEU A 30 -12.77 -4.98 -1.47
N TYR A 31 -13.25 -4.51 -0.32
CA TYR A 31 -14.64 -4.10 -0.16
C TYR A 31 -15.04 -3.00 -1.13
N LEU A 32 -14.25 -1.93 -1.24
CA LEU A 32 -14.55 -0.78 -2.10
C LEU A 32 -14.45 -1.13 -3.59
N ALA A 33 -13.49 -1.98 -3.97
CA ALA A 33 -13.26 -2.39 -5.36
C ALA A 33 -14.33 -3.36 -5.88
N THR A 34 -14.94 -4.15 -4.99
CA THR A 34 -15.96 -5.16 -5.37
C THR A 34 -17.39 -4.79 -5.01
N THR A 35 -17.62 -3.67 -4.31
CA THR A 35 -18.98 -3.22 -3.98
C THR A 35 -19.54 -2.43 -5.16
N SER A 36 -20.77 -2.74 -5.56
CA SER A 36 -21.49 -1.97 -6.58
C SER A 36 -21.74 -0.55 -6.09
N ASN A 37 -21.27 0.44 -6.84
CA ASN A 37 -21.75 1.81 -6.67
C ASN A 37 -23.13 1.92 -7.33
N SER A 38 -24.05 2.66 -6.73
CA SER A 38 -25.45 2.78 -7.17
C SER A 38 -25.63 3.37 -8.58
N TYR A 39 -24.54 3.79 -9.24
CA TYR A 39 -24.51 4.24 -10.62
C TYR A 39 -23.46 3.45 -11.41
N PRO A 40 -23.84 2.82 -12.54
CA PRO A 40 -22.88 2.25 -13.47
C PRO A 40 -22.17 3.40 -14.18
N ILE A 41 -21.11 3.92 -13.57
CA ILE A 41 -20.21 4.86 -14.22
C ILE A 41 -19.19 4.02 -14.99
N PRO A 42 -19.07 4.14 -16.32
CA PRO A 42 -18.00 3.51 -17.09
C PRO A 42 -16.65 3.85 -16.46
N ALA A 43 -15.69 2.92 -16.46
CA ALA A 43 -14.34 3.02 -15.87
C ALA A 43 -13.89 4.49 -15.70
N ALA A 44 -14.19 5.04 -14.53
CA ALA A 44 -14.13 6.48 -14.35
C ALA A 44 -12.65 6.88 -14.18
N PRO A 45 -12.25 8.10 -14.54
CA PRO A 45 -10.93 8.62 -14.15
C PRO A 45 -10.67 8.49 -12.64
N ASN A 46 -11.75 8.50 -11.84
CA ASN A 46 -11.70 8.27 -10.41
C ASN A 46 -11.18 6.87 -10.04
N ASP A 47 -11.46 5.84 -10.85
CA ASP A 47 -11.01 4.48 -10.59
C ASP A 47 -9.49 4.38 -10.69
N LYS A 48 -8.89 4.94 -11.75
CA LYS A 48 -7.44 4.98 -11.92
C LYS A 48 -6.74 5.73 -10.79
N ILE A 49 -7.33 6.82 -10.32
CA ILE A 49 -6.81 7.59 -9.19
C ILE A 49 -6.93 6.76 -7.89
N ASN A 50 -8.04 6.04 -7.70
CA ASN A 50 -8.22 5.15 -6.55
C ASN A 50 -7.18 4.02 -6.56
N HIS A 51 -6.93 3.39 -7.69
CA HIS A 51 -5.88 2.39 -7.89
C HIS A 51 -4.49 2.97 -7.55
N LEU A 52 -4.14 4.11 -8.14
CA LEU A 52 -2.86 4.77 -7.85
C LEU A 52 -2.69 5.10 -6.37
N ILE A 53 -3.71 5.66 -5.70
CA ILE A 53 -3.67 6.01 -4.27
C ILE A 53 -3.59 4.75 -3.41
N ALA A 54 -4.41 3.74 -3.69
CA ALA A 54 -4.44 2.48 -2.96
C ALA A 54 -3.07 1.79 -3.02
N PHE A 55 -2.46 1.69 -4.20
CA PHE A 55 -1.17 1.02 -4.35
C PHE A 55 0.02 1.85 -3.83
N LEU A 56 -0.06 3.18 -3.87
CA LEU A 56 0.87 4.06 -3.16
C LEU A 56 0.81 3.79 -1.65
N GLU A 57 -0.40 3.78 -1.09
CA GLU A 57 -0.64 3.60 0.34
C GLU A 57 -0.21 2.20 0.81
N LEU A 58 -0.64 1.13 0.14
CA LEU A 58 -0.21 -0.24 0.42
C LEU A 58 1.32 -0.38 0.38
N THR A 59 1.99 0.27 -0.57
CA THR A 59 3.45 0.25 -0.66
C THR A 59 4.11 0.92 0.54
N LEU A 60 3.64 2.11 0.92
CA LEU A 60 4.18 2.84 2.08
C LEU A 60 3.94 2.09 3.39
N VAL A 61 2.72 1.58 3.59
CA VAL A 61 2.35 0.83 4.79
C VAL A 61 3.12 -0.48 4.87
N THR A 62 3.31 -1.19 3.76
CA THR A 62 4.12 -2.43 3.71
C THR A 62 5.58 -2.15 4.11
N ARG A 63 6.17 -1.06 3.61
CA ARG A 63 7.54 -0.66 3.97
C ARG A 63 7.68 -0.33 5.46
N LEU A 64 6.64 0.22 6.10
CA LEU A 64 6.63 0.50 7.54
C LEU A 64 6.33 -0.74 8.38
N ALA A 65 5.47 -1.64 7.89
CA ALA A 65 5.11 -2.90 8.53
C ALA A 65 6.27 -3.90 8.56
N TRP A 66 7.04 -3.97 7.47
CA TRP A 66 8.25 -4.80 7.36
C TRP A 66 9.43 -4.02 6.79
N PRO A 67 10.12 -3.21 7.61
CA PRO A 67 11.23 -2.35 7.15
C PRO A 67 12.43 -3.10 6.55
N ARG A 68 12.54 -4.41 6.84
CA ARG A 68 13.62 -5.31 6.38
C ARG A 68 13.21 -6.15 5.17
N LEU A 69 11.94 -6.11 4.75
CA LEU A 69 11.48 -6.89 3.61
C LEU A 69 12.03 -6.26 2.32
N SER A 70 12.68 -7.08 1.48
CA SER A 70 13.23 -6.59 0.23
C SER A 70 12.12 -6.13 -0.72
N VAL A 71 12.38 -5.03 -1.43
CA VAL A 71 11.54 -4.51 -2.53
C VAL A 71 11.20 -5.61 -3.54
N LEU A 72 12.15 -6.51 -3.79
CA LEU A 72 12.01 -7.63 -4.74
C LEU A 72 10.92 -8.63 -4.34
N TRP A 73 10.50 -8.65 -3.07
CA TRP A 73 9.44 -9.54 -2.61
C TRP A 73 8.08 -8.87 -2.61
N TYR A 74 7.97 -7.68 -2.01
CA TYR A 74 6.66 -7.06 -1.85
C TYR A 74 6.17 -6.32 -3.08
N ALA A 75 7.05 -5.73 -3.90
CA ALA A 75 6.59 -4.98 -5.08
C ALA A 75 5.92 -5.91 -6.11
N PRO A 76 6.48 -7.09 -6.44
CA PRO A 76 5.78 -8.07 -7.28
C PRO A 76 4.51 -8.62 -6.62
N ALA A 77 4.53 -8.85 -5.30
CA ALA A 77 3.35 -9.35 -4.59
C ALA A 77 2.18 -8.35 -4.64
N LEU A 78 2.46 -7.05 -4.48
CA LEU A 78 1.46 -5.99 -4.65
C LEU A 78 0.96 -5.95 -6.10
N LEU A 79 1.84 -6.02 -7.10
CA LEU A 79 1.39 -6.02 -8.50
C LEU A 79 0.53 -7.24 -8.84
N VAL A 80 0.88 -8.41 -8.31
CA VAL A 80 0.05 -9.63 -8.42
C VAL A 80 -1.30 -9.45 -7.72
N PHE A 81 -1.33 -8.79 -6.56
CA PHE A 81 -2.57 -8.45 -5.88
C PHE A 81 -3.46 -7.53 -6.74
N GLY A 82 -2.90 -6.51 -7.39
CA GLY A 82 -3.63 -5.66 -8.35
C GLY A 82 -4.18 -6.45 -9.54
N LEU A 83 -3.38 -7.33 -10.12
CA LEU A 83 -3.85 -8.23 -11.18
C LEU A 83 -5.00 -9.15 -10.73
N ILE A 84 -4.91 -9.70 -9.52
CA ILE A 84 -5.99 -10.53 -8.96
C ILE A 84 -7.27 -9.70 -8.76
N LEU A 85 -7.15 -8.46 -8.27
CA LEU A 85 -8.29 -7.56 -8.13
C LEU A 85 -8.97 -7.29 -9.48
N GLU A 86 -8.21 -6.98 -10.52
CA GLU A 86 -8.72 -6.78 -11.87
C GLU A 86 -9.44 -8.02 -12.41
N VAL A 87 -8.88 -9.22 -12.18
CA VAL A 87 -9.52 -10.48 -12.58
C VAL A 87 -10.82 -10.70 -11.81
N VAL A 88 -10.86 -10.42 -10.50
CA VAL A 88 -12.10 -10.51 -9.71
C VAL A 88 -13.13 -9.51 -10.22
N GLN A 89 -12.72 -8.27 -10.51
CA GLN A 89 -13.60 -7.23 -11.04
C GLN A 89 -14.16 -7.58 -12.41
N ALA A 90 -13.37 -8.21 -13.28
CA ALA A 90 -13.83 -8.69 -14.60
C ALA A 90 -14.95 -9.75 -14.51
N ASN A 91 -15.12 -10.39 -13.36
CA ASN A 91 -16.23 -11.33 -13.10
C ASN A 91 -17.46 -10.64 -12.51
N LEU A 92 -17.41 -9.33 -12.23
CA LEU A 92 -18.56 -8.57 -11.73
C LEU A 92 -19.33 -7.97 -12.91
N PRO A 93 -20.67 -8.06 -12.93
CA PRO A 93 -21.48 -7.64 -14.09
C PRO A 93 -21.47 -6.13 -14.37
N TYR A 94 -20.84 -5.34 -13.51
CA TYR A 94 -20.75 -3.87 -13.57
C TYR A 94 -19.30 -3.37 -13.60
N ARG A 95 -18.31 -4.26 -13.81
CA ARG A 95 -16.89 -3.92 -13.93
C ARG A 95 -16.26 -4.67 -15.09
N ASP A 96 -15.35 -3.99 -15.77
CA ASP A 96 -14.55 -4.56 -16.85
C ASP A 96 -13.08 -4.66 -16.42
N PHE A 97 -12.37 -5.63 -16.97
CA PHE A 97 -10.92 -5.74 -16.85
C PHE A 97 -10.24 -4.54 -17.51
N SER A 98 -9.28 -3.92 -16.83
CA SER A 98 -8.63 -2.69 -17.27
C SER A 98 -7.11 -2.75 -17.09
N LEU A 99 -6.39 -2.86 -18.21
CA LEU A 99 -4.92 -2.72 -18.20
C LEU A 99 -4.46 -1.34 -17.71
N ALA A 100 -5.32 -0.32 -17.83
CA ALA A 100 -5.03 1.02 -17.35
C ALA A 100 -4.99 1.07 -15.82
N ASP A 101 -5.84 0.30 -15.16
CA ASP A 101 -5.88 0.21 -13.69
C ASP A 101 -4.67 -0.57 -13.17
N LEU A 102 -4.30 -1.68 -13.83
CA LEU A 102 -3.02 -2.35 -13.54
C LEU A 102 -1.79 -1.44 -13.74
N THR A 103 -1.85 -0.54 -14.71
CA THR A 103 -0.79 0.47 -14.91
C THR A 103 -0.78 1.49 -13.78
N ALA A 104 -1.95 1.92 -13.31
CA ALA A 104 -2.08 2.82 -12.16
C ALA A 104 -1.53 2.18 -10.87
N ASP A 105 -1.76 0.88 -10.67
CA ASP A 105 -1.17 0.10 -9.57
C ASP A 105 0.36 0.13 -9.62
N ALA A 106 0.94 -0.16 -10.79
CA ALA A 106 2.38 -0.14 -11.00
C ALA A 106 2.99 1.24 -10.74
N VAL A 107 2.31 2.31 -11.18
CA VAL A 107 2.73 3.70 -10.91
C VAL A 107 2.65 4.01 -9.41
N GLY A 108 1.55 3.63 -8.74
CA GLY A 108 1.39 3.78 -7.30
C GLY A 108 2.50 3.10 -6.51
N ILE A 109 2.83 1.86 -6.88
CA ILE A 109 3.98 1.13 -6.31
C ILE A 109 5.28 1.89 -6.56
N GLY A 110 5.56 2.28 -7.80
CA GLY A 110 6.78 3.01 -8.16
C GLY A 110 6.96 4.31 -7.36
N LEU A 111 5.88 5.08 -7.19
CA LEU A 111 5.88 6.28 -6.35
C LEU A 111 6.10 5.94 -4.87
N GLY A 112 5.47 4.88 -4.37
CA GLY A 112 5.61 4.41 -2.99
C GLY A 112 7.02 3.88 -2.67
N LEU A 113 7.80 3.50 -3.68
CA LEU A 113 9.20 3.09 -3.55
C LEU A 113 10.17 4.27 -3.42
N LEU A 114 9.75 5.49 -3.75
CA LEU A 114 10.62 6.65 -3.67
C LEU A 114 11.20 6.81 -2.24
N PRO A 115 12.48 7.20 -2.12
CA PRO A 115 13.11 7.38 -0.83
C PRO A 115 12.51 8.60 -0.12
N TRP A 116 12.00 8.43 1.09
CA TRP A 116 11.56 9.54 1.93
C TRP A 116 12.16 9.46 3.34
N PRO A 117 12.32 10.60 4.04
CA PRO A 117 13.05 10.66 5.30
C PRO A 117 12.42 9.81 6.42
N GLY A 118 11.10 9.70 6.47
CA GLY A 118 10.39 8.98 7.54
C GLY A 118 10.67 7.48 7.54
N LEU A 119 10.81 6.86 6.37
CA LEU A 119 11.11 5.42 6.27
C LEU A 119 12.53 5.08 6.72
N ARG A 120 13.51 5.93 6.40
CA ARG A 120 14.90 5.75 6.87
C ARG A 120 14.95 5.78 8.40
N LEU A 121 14.24 6.71 9.01
CA LEU A 121 14.16 6.83 10.47
C LEU A 121 13.49 5.61 11.12
N ALA A 122 12.43 5.07 10.50
CA ALA A 122 11.78 3.84 10.96
C ALA A 122 12.74 2.63 10.88
N GLN A 123 13.46 2.50 9.77
CA GLN A 123 14.45 1.43 9.54
C GLN A 123 15.62 1.51 10.54
N GLU A 124 16.22 2.68 10.74
CA GLU A 124 17.33 2.86 11.69
C GLU A 124 16.90 2.58 13.13
N THR A 125 15.71 3.04 13.53
CA THR A 125 15.17 2.79 14.88
C THR A 125 14.91 1.31 15.10
N ASP A 126 14.46 0.62 14.06
CA ASP A 126 14.23 -0.81 14.09
C ASP A 126 15.53 -1.63 14.17
N LEU A 127 16.57 -1.23 13.44
CA LEU A 127 17.89 -1.86 13.52
C LEU A 127 18.49 -1.73 14.92
N ARG A 128 18.34 -0.56 15.56
CA ARG A 128 18.80 -0.33 16.94
C ARG A 128 18.11 -1.20 18.00
N LYS A 129 16.91 -1.73 17.72
CA LYS A 129 16.15 -2.58 18.65
C LYS A 129 16.36 -4.08 18.39
N SER A 130 17.16 -4.46 17.40
CA SER A 130 17.42 -5.87 17.07
C SER A 130 18.40 -6.48 18.08
N PRO A 131 18.13 -7.69 18.64
CA PRO A 131 18.98 -8.32 19.64
C PRO A 131 20.40 -8.68 19.16
N GLU A 132 20.65 -8.68 17.85
CA GLU A 132 21.96 -8.94 17.23
C GLU A 132 22.91 -7.72 17.23
N SER A 133 22.52 -6.59 17.84
CA SER A 133 23.36 -5.39 17.93
C SER A 133 24.29 -5.33 19.16
N LEU A 134 24.56 -6.47 19.80
CA LEU A 134 25.51 -6.66 20.91
C LEU A 134 26.50 -7.76 20.55
#